data_AF-A0A6L3IIH2-F1
#
_entry.id   AF-A0A6L3IIH2-F1
#
_cell.length_a   1.000
_cell.length_b   1.000
_cell.length_c   1.000
_cell.angle_alpha   90.00
_cell.angle_beta   90.00
_cell.angle_gamma   90.00
#
_symmetry.space_group_name_H-M   'P 1'
#
loop_
_entity.id
_entity.type
_entity.pdbx_description
1 polymer ?
#
loop_
_entity_poly.entity_id
_entity_poly.type
_entity_poly.pdbx_seq_one_letter_code
_entity_poly.pdbx_strand_id
1 'polypeptide(L)' 'LAGKDPVYVGRIRKDLANENGLTFWIVGDQIKKGAALNAVQIAEYLIKAGNVK' A
#
# COMPACT_ATOMS: atom_id res chain seq x y z
N LEU A 1 -5.17 -10.38 -4.40
CA LEU A 1 -6.15 -10.06 -5.46
C LEU A 1 -5.35 -9.66 -6.68
N ALA A 2 -5.32 -10.48 -7.72
CA ALA A 2 -4.60 -10.12 -8.95
C ALA A 2 -5.41 -9.13 -9.78
N GLY A 3 -4.74 -8.17 -10.42
CA GLY A 3 -5.29 -7.17 -11.32
C GLY A 3 -5.97 -5.98 -10.64
N LYS A 4 -6.10 -5.98 -9.30
CA LYS A 4 -6.74 -4.89 -8.54
C LYS A 4 -5.70 -3.90 -8.01
N ASP A 5 -5.99 -2.62 -8.19
CA ASP A 5 -5.08 -1.54 -7.82
C ASP A 5 -5.10 -1.18 -6.32
N PRO A 6 -6.25 -1.25 -5.59
CA PRO A 6 -6.27 -0.98 -4.16
C PRO A 6 -5.54 -2.03 -3.31
N VAL A 7 -5.03 -1.58 -2.16
CA VAL A 7 -4.64 -2.45 -1.05
C VAL A 7 -5.85 -2.62 -0.13
N TYR A 8 -6.15 -3.86 0.23
CA TYR A 8 -7.27 -4.20 1.10
C TYR A 8 -6.77 -4.51 2.51
N VAL A 9 -7.47 -4.00 3.51
CA VAL A 9 -7.15 -4.19 4.94
C VAL A 9 -8.36 -4.79 5.64
N GLY A 10 -8.13 -5.76 6.51
CA GLY A 10 -9.18 -6.40 7.30
C GLY A 10 -8.64 -7.06 8.57
N ARG A 11 -9.50 -7.80 9.27
CA ARG A 11 -9.15 -8.50 10.54
C ARG A 11 -8.54 -7.57 11.61
N ILE A 12 -8.94 -6.29 11.57
CA ILE A 12 -8.47 -5.23 12.47
C ILE A 12 -8.95 -5.55 13.89
N ARG A 13 -8.02 -5.65 14.83
CA ARG A 13 -8.29 -5.92 16.25
C ARG A 13 -7.14 -5.42 17.13
N LYS A 14 -7.41 -5.20 18.41
CA LYS A 14 -6.37 -4.97 19.43
C LYS A 14 -5.44 -6.18 19.49
N ASP A 15 -4.15 -5.92 19.64
CA ASP A 15 -3.15 -6.98 19.81
C ASP A 15 -3.33 -7.71 21.15
N LEU A 16 -2.95 -8.99 21.19
CA LEU A 16 -3.12 -9.84 22.37
C LEU A 16 -1.98 -9.72 23.38
N ALA A 17 -0.80 -9.27 22.94
CA ALA A 17 0.41 -9.24 23.75
C ALA A 17 0.84 -7.81 24.11
N ASN A 18 0.49 -6.82 23.29
CA ASN A 18 0.86 -5.43 23.49
C ASN A 18 -0.39 -4.56 23.65
N GLU A 19 -0.50 -3.85 24.79
CA GLU A 19 -1.61 -2.95 25.08
C GLU A 19 -1.78 -1.83 24.04
N ASN A 20 -0.67 -1.38 23.44
CA ASN A 20 -0.64 -0.37 22.39
C ASN A 20 -0.55 -0.98 20.97
N GLY A 21 -0.68 -2.30 20.84
CA GLY A 21 -0.59 -3.00 19.56
C GLY A 21 -1.92 -3.08 18.80
N LEU A 22 -1.83 -3.08 17.47
CA LEU A 22 -2.93 -3.33 16.55
C LEU A 22 -2.56 -4.46 15.59
N THR A 23 -3.35 -5.54 15.57
CA THR A 23 -3.17 -6.63 14.60
C THR A 23 -4.20 -6.52 13.48
N PHE A 24 -3.76 -6.69 12.24
CA PHE A 24 -4.61 -6.65 11.05
C PHE A 24 -4.00 -7.48 9.92
N TRP A 25 -4.78 -7.67 8.85
CA TRP A 25 -4.39 -8.42 7.67
C TRP A 25 -4.46 -7.53 6.44
N ILE A 26 -3.43 -7.60 5.58
CA ILE A 26 -3.30 -6.77 4.39
C ILE A 26 -3.14 -7.65 3.16
N VAL A 27 -3.85 -7.34 2.08
CA VAL A 27 -3.72 -8.02 0.79
C VAL A 27 -3.69 -6.98 -0.34
N GLY A 28 -2.78 -7.14 -1.29
CA GLY A 28 -2.71 -6.33 -2.51
C GLY A 28 -2.15 -7.15 -3.68
N ASP A 29 -2.17 -6.55 -4.87
CA ASP A 29 -1.45 -7.08 -6.04
C ASP A 29 0.03 -6.68 -5.95
N GLN A 30 0.92 -7.68 -5.88
CA GLN A 30 2.36 -7.49 -5.72
C GLN A 30 3.05 -7.00 -6.99
N ILE A 31 2.54 -7.34 -8.18
CA ILE A 31 3.13 -6.92 -9.46
C ILE A 31 2.69 -5.48 -9.78
N LYS A 32 1.44 -5.13 -9.48
CA LYS A 32 0.93 -3.77 -9.67
C LYS A 32 1.30 -2.87 -8.49
N LYS A 33 0.48 -2.83 -7.45
CA LYS A 33 0.64 -1.86 -6.35
C LYS A 33 1.91 -2.14 -5.54
N GLY A 34 2.43 -3.37 -5.56
CA GLY A 34 3.75 -3.71 -5.01
C GLY A 34 4.95 -3.33 -5.88
N ALA A 35 4.76 -3.05 -7.18
CA ALA A 35 5.84 -2.71 -8.11
C ALA A 35 5.43 -1.70 -9.18
N ALA A 36 4.84 -2.14 -10.29
CA ALA A 36 4.66 -1.33 -11.50
C ALA A 36 3.76 -0.09 -11.29
N LEU A 37 2.60 -0.26 -10.66
CA LEU A 37 1.69 0.85 -10.39
C LEU A 37 2.30 1.84 -9.38
N ASN A 38 3.04 1.33 -8.39
CA ASN A 38 3.72 2.19 -7.43
C ASN A 38 4.82 3.03 -8.10
N ALA A 39 5.59 2.45 -9.03
CA ALA A 39 6.61 3.18 -9.79
C ALA A 39 5.99 4.31 -10.63
N VAL A 40 4.88 4.05 -11.32
CA VAL A 40 4.15 5.07 -12.08
C VAL A 40 3.63 6.18 -11.16
N GLN A 41 3.02 5.83 -10.03
CA GLN A 41 2.50 6.82 -9.08
C GLN A 41 3.59 7.69 -8.46
N ILE A 42 4.79 7.15 -8.21
CA ILE A 42 5.95 7.94 -7.79
C ILE A 42 6.35 8.91 -8.89
N ALA A 43 6.42 8.47 -10.15
CA ALA A 43 6.75 9.36 -11.28
C ALA A 43 5.71 10.48 -11.45
N GLU A 44 4.42 10.16 -11.39
CA GLU A 44 3.31 11.14 -11.43
C GLU A 44 3.44 12.18 -10.30
N TYR A 45 3.77 11.73 -9.09
CA TYR A 45 4.03 12.62 -7.95
C TYR A 45 5.23 13.54 -8.21
N LEU A 46 6.35 13.03 -8.71
CA LEU A 46 7.56 13.82 -8.98
C LEU A 46 7.30 14.90 -10.04
N ILE A 47 6.56 14.56 -11.11
CA ILE A 47 6.14 15.52 -12.14
C ILE A 47 5.30 16.63 -11.49
N LYS A 48 4.29 16.26 -10.69
CA LYS A 48 3.42 17.23 -10.00
C LYS A 48 4.19 18.11 -9.01
N ALA A 49 5.20 17.56 -8.35
CA ALA A 49 6.02 18.27 -7.38
C ALA A 49 7.10 19.16 -8.01
N GLY A 50 7.27 19.14 -9.34
CA GLY A 50 8.35 19.89 -10.01
C GLY A 50 9.75 19.30 -9.76
N ASN A 51 9.82 18.02 -9.35
CA ASN A 51 11.07 17.32 -9.02
C ASN A 51 11.63 16.51 -10.21
N VAL A 52 11.13 16.78 -11.42
CA VAL A 52 11.66 16.22 -12.67
C VAL A 52 12.40 17.36 -13.38
N LYS A 53 13.68 17.11 -13.69
CA LYS A 53 14.55 18.03 -14.43
C LYS A 53 14.32 17.91 -15.93
#